data_AF-A0A2V8Z4A8-F1
#
_entry.id   AF-A0A2V8Z4A8-F1
#
_cell.length_a   1.000
_cell.length_b   1.000
_cell.length_c   1.000
_cell.angle_alpha   90.00
_cell.angle_beta   90.00
_cell.angle_gamma   90.00
#
_symmetry.space_group_name_H-M   'P 1'
#
loop_
_entity.id
_entity.type
_entity.pdbx_description
1 polymer ?
#
loop_
_entity_poly.entity_id
_entity_poly.type
_entity_poly.pdbx_seq_one_letter_code
_entity_poly.pdbx_strand_id
1 'polypeptide(L)'
;MPGLPLTLTPGGLSQALARLGKKCEPTYQDLISQVRTSPSVTMDESGWKVRGHPWWLWVAVTSDTTVYGILPGRGYKEAARLLGAGFDGFLVHDGWHIYDQFTAAFHQTCTRHLINRAATKCW
;
A
#
# COMPACT_ATOMS: atom_id res chain seq x y z
N MET A 1 -1.93 37.49 -3.88
CA MET A 1 -0.98 36.37 -4.02
C MET A 1 -0.39 36.45 -5.42
N PRO A 2 0.90 36.76 -5.61
CA PRO A 2 1.49 36.80 -6.95
C PRO A 2 1.44 35.39 -7.54
N GLY A 3 0.88 35.26 -8.73
CA GLY A 3 0.79 33.98 -9.43
C GLY A 3 2.18 33.44 -9.76
N LEU A 4 2.36 32.12 -9.63
CA LEU A 4 3.56 31.42 -10.10
C LEU A 4 3.84 31.82 -11.56
N PRO A 5 5.07 32.19 -11.95
CA PRO A 5 5.39 32.71 -13.30
C PRO A 5 5.24 31.68 -14.44
N LEU A 6 4.70 30.50 -14.15
CA LEU A 6 4.47 29.42 -15.09
C LEU A 6 2.98 29.13 -15.18
N THR A 7 2.41 29.31 -16.37
CA THR A 7 1.04 28.85 -16.66
C THR A 7 1.08 27.33 -16.83
N LEU A 8 0.44 26.59 -15.92
CA LEU A 8 0.35 25.14 -15.97
C LEU A 8 -1.04 24.70 -16.44
N THR A 9 -1.09 23.92 -17.51
CA THR A 9 -2.33 23.25 -17.93
C THR A 9 -2.50 21.93 -17.18
N PRO A 10 -3.74 21.45 -16.96
CA PRO A 10 -3.98 20.12 -16.36
C PRO A 10 -3.29 18.99 -17.12
N GLY A 11 -3.27 19.05 -18.46
CA GLY A 11 -2.56 18.09 -19.31
C GLY A 11 -1.04 18.16 -19.14
N GLY A 12 -0.47 19.37 -19.02
CA GLY A 12 0.95 19.56 -18.76
C GLY A 12 1.38 18.96 -17.41
N LEU A 13 0.58 19.20 -16.35
CA LEU A 13 0.82 18.62 -15.02
C LEU A 13 0.71 17.09 -15.05
N SER A 14 -0.33 16.54 -15.69
CA SER A 14 -0.53 15.10 -15.82
C SER A 14 0.65 14.41 -16.52
N GLN A 15 1.13 14.97 -17.62
CA GLN A 15 2.29 14.45 -18.34
C GLN A 15 3.59 14.59 -17.53
N ALA A 16 3.74 15.68 -16.77
CA ALA A 16 4.89 15.87 -15.89
C ALA A 16 4.93 14.81 -14.78
N LEU A 17 3.80 14.55 -14.13
CA LEU A 17 3.66 13.48 -13.13
C LEU A 17 3.93 12.10 -13.73
N ALA A 18 3.43 11.82 -14.95
CA ALA A 18 3.70 10.56 -15.64
C ALA A 18 5.20 10.35 -15.94
N ARG A 19 5.91 11.41 -16.35
CA ARG A 19 7.37 11.35 -16.56
C ARG A 19 8.12 11.19 -15.25
N LEU A 20 7.69 11.87 -14.19
CA LEU A 20 8.27 11.73 -12.87
C LEU A 20 8.12 10.30 -12.34
N GLY A 21 6.92 9.72 -12.47
CA GLY A 21 6.66 8.32 -12.09
C GLY A 21 7.65 7.36 -12.76
N LYS A 22 7.86 7.49 -14.08
CA LYS A 22 8.86 6.68 -14.80
C LYS A 22 10.29 6.83 -14.26
N LYS A 23 10.67 8.05 -13.86
CA LYS A 23 12.01 8.32 -13.29
C LYS A 23 12.17 7.78 -11.88
N CYS A 24 11.08 7.75 -11.10
CA CYS A 24 11.05 7.23 -9.73
C CYS A 24 10.94 5.70 -9.67
N GLU A 25 10.71 5.01 -10.79
CA GLU A 25 10.54 3.56 -10.83
C GLU A 25 11.70 2.79 -10.13
N PRO A 26 12.99 3.11 -10.36
CA PRO A 26 14.07 2.42 -9.65
C PRO A 26 13.98 2.60 -8.13
N THR A 27 13.76 3.85 -7.68
CA THR A 27 13.56 4.15 -6.25
C THR A 27 12.37 3.41 -5.67
N TYR A 28 11.27 3.29 -6.41
CA TYR A 28 10.10 2.53 -5.98
C TYR A 28 10.42 1.04 -5.80
N GLN A 29 11.18 0.44 -6.71
CA GLN A 29 11.62 -0.95 -6.58
C GLN A 29 12.60 -1.15 -5.41
N ASP A 30 13.45 -0.16 -5.12
CA ASP A 30 14.32 -0.18 -3.94
C ASP A 30 13.51 -0.12 -2.64
N LEU A 31 12.47 0.72 -2.58
CA LEU A 31 11.56 0.80 -1.43
C LEU A 31 10.76 -0.50 -1.25
N ILE A 32 10.29 -1.12 -2.34
CA ILE A 32 9.68 -2.47 -2.29
C ILE A 32 10.68 -3.47 -1.69
N SER A 33 11.93 -3.44 -2.13
CA SER A 33 12.95 -4.36 -1.63
C SER A 33 13.20 -4.17 -0.14
N GLN A 34 13.28 -2.92 0.33
CA GLN A 34 13.39 -2.59 1.76
C GLN A 34 12.22 -3.11 2.59
N VAL A 35 10.98 -2.91 2.10
CA VAL A 35 9.77 -3.46 2.75
C VAL A 35 9.85 -4.98 2.86
N ARG A 36 10.25 -5.67 1.79
CA ARG A 36 10.31 -7.14 1.74
C ARG A 36 11.35 -7.74 2.68
N THR A 37 12.43 -7.02 2.95
CA THR A 37 13.50 -7.45 3.87
C THR A 37 13.28 -6.96 5.31
N SER A 38 12.21 -6.21 5.57
CA SER A 38 11.97 -5.63 6.89
C SER A 38 11.47 -6.70 7.86
N PRO A 39 11.89 -6.65 9.13
CA PRO A 39 11.48 -7.63 10.14
C PRO A 39 10.00 -7.55 10.49
N SER A 40 9.35 -6.41 10.22
CA SER A 40 7.92 -6.22 10.42
C SER A 40 7.35 -5.28 9.36
N VAL A 41 6.19 -5.66 8.81
CA VAL A 41 5.44 -4.87 7.84
C VAL A 41 3.98 -4.84 8.25
N THR A 42 3.40 -3.65 8.29
CA THR A 42 1.95 -3.45 8.40
C THR A 42 1.36 -3.32 7.01
N MET A 43 0.42 -4.21 6.67
CA MET A 43 -0.33 -4.17 5.43
C MET A 43 -1.76 -3.69 5.68
N ASP A 44 -2.28 -2.88 4.75
CA ASP A 44 -3.68 -2.46 4.72
C ASP A 44 -4.10 -2.17 3.27
N GLU A 45 -5.41 -2.14 3.05
CA GLU A 45 -5.99 -1.84 1.74
C GLU A 45 -7.33 -1.13 1.83
N SER A 46 -7.54 -0.18 0.92
CA SER A 46 -8.80 0.56 0.83
C SER A 46 -9.30 0.65 -0.61
N GLY A 47 -10.62 0.78 -0.75
CA GLY A 47 -11.26 0.87 -2.06
C GLY A 47 -10.78 2.09 -2.85
N TRP A 48 -10.47 1.88 -4.13
CA TRP A 48 -10.02 2.90 -5.07
C TRP A 48 -10.77 2.78 -6.40
N LYS A 49 -10.80 3.85 -7.20
CA LYS A 49 -11.40 3.82 -8.54
C LYS A 49 -10.40 4.25 -9.60
N VAL A 50 -10.17 3.40 -10.59
CA VAL A 50 -9.41 3.76 -11.81
C VAL A 50 -10.38 3.74 -12.98
N ARG A 51 -10.57 4.91 -13.61
CA ARG A 51 -11.53 5.08 -14.73
C ARG A 51 -12.94 4.55 -14.38
N GLY A 52 -13.38 4.76 -13.14
CA GLY A 52 -14.68 4.29 -12.67
C GLY A 52 -14.78 2.81 -12.30
N HIS A 53 -13.73 2.01 -12.53
CA HIS A 53 -13.71 0.58 -12.22
C HIS A 53 -13.11 0.35 -10.82
N PRO A 54 -13.57 -0.69 -10.09
CA PRO A 54 -13.07 -1.00 -8.75
C PRO A 54 -11.61 -1.46 -8.79
N TRP A 55 -10.79 -0.77 -8.02
CA TRP A 55 -9.38 -1.06 -7.77
C TRP A 55 -9.13 -0.92 -6.25
N TRP A 56 -7.94 -1.25 -5.78
CA TRP A 56 -7.57 -1.11 -4.39
C TRP A 56 -6.26 -0.36 -4.26
N LEU A 57 -6.24 0.59 -3.33
CA LEU A 57 -5.02 1.21 -2.84
C LEU A 57 -4.49 0.32 -1.72
N TRP A 58 -3.37 -0.33 -1.99
CA TRP A 58 -2.60 -1.10 -1.05
C TRP A 58 -1.53 -0.23 -0.41
N VAL A 59 -1.24 -0.48 0.86
CA VAL A 59 -0.12 0.11 1.57
C VAL A 59 0.65 -0.95 2.35
N ALA A 60 1.97 -0.87 2.28
CA ALA A 60 2.91 -1.63 3.09
C ALA A 60 3.78 -0.66 3.87
N VAL A 61 3.79 -0.77 5.20
CA VAL A 61 4.43 0.19 6.11
C VAL A 61 5.42 -0.54 7.02
N THR A 62 6.64 -0.03 7.08
CA THR A 62 7.67 -0.38 8.06
C THR A 62 7.91 0.82 8.99
N SER A 63 8.91 0.75 9.86
CA SER A 63 9.28 1.90 10.71
C SER A 63 9.81 3.11 9.93
N ASP A 64 10.36 2.91 8.74
CA ASP A 64 11.07 3.91 7.95
C ASP A 64 10.59 4.04 6.50
N THR A 65 9.80 3.09 6.02
CA THR A 65 9.42 2.96 4.62
C THR A 65 7.91 2.78 4.49
N THR A 66 7.32 3.46 3.51
CA THR A 66 5.93 3.25 3.12
C THR A 66 5.85 3.10 1.62
N VAL A 67 5.25 2.00 1.17
CA VAL A 67 5.02 1.70 -0.24
C VAL A 67 3.54 1.62 -0.50
N TYR A 68 3.08 2.35 -1.53
CA TYR A 68 1.71 2.27 -2.02
C TYR A 68 1.65 1.50 -3.34
N GLY A 69 0.53 0.82 -3.59
CA GLY A 69 0.23 0.18 -4.87
C GLY A 69 -1.24 0.29 -5.22
N ILE A 70 -1.57 0.77 -6.42
CA ILE A 70 -2.95 0.79 -6.93
C ILE A 70 -3.12 -0.43 -7.83
N LEU A 71 -3.85 -1.45 -7.36
CA LEU A 71 -3.93 -2.77 -8.01
C LEU A 71 -5.37 -3.15 -8.34
N PRO A 72 -5.61 -3.90 -9.43
CA PRO A 72 -6.95 -4.28 -9.89
C PRO A 72 -7.52 -5.48 -9.12
N GLY A 73 -7.30 -5.56 -7.81
CA GLY A 73 -7.76 -6.66 -6.97
C GLY A 73 -7.48 -6.42 -5.49
N ARG A 74 -8.22 -7.16 -4.65
CA ARG A 74 -8.14 -7.18 -3.18
C ARG A 74 -7.71 -8.55 -2.65
N GLY A 75 -6.94 -9.30 -3.43
CA GLY A 75 -6.58 -10.68 -3.13
C GLY A 75 -5.14 -10.83 -2.66
N TYR A 76 -4.82 -12.05 -2.25
CA TYR A 76 -3.45 -12.44 -1.90
C TYR A 76 -2.45 -12.15 -3.03
N LYS A 77 -2.84 -12.36 -4.29
CA LYS A 77 -1.98 -12.08 -5.45
C LYS A 77 -1.52 -10.63 -5.48
N GLU A 78 -2.41 -9.68 -5.17
CA GLU A 78 -2.08 -8.27 -5.14
C GLU A 78 -1.22 -7.92 -3.91
N ALA A 79 -1.55 -8.44 -2.73
CA ALA A 79 -0.74 -8.26 -1.52
C ALA A 79 0.71 -8.78 -1.74
N ALA A 80 0.86 -9.97 -2.33
CA ALA A 80 2.13 -10.62 -2.58
C ALA A 80 2.98 -9.89 -3.64
N ARG A 81 2.37 -9.05 -4.49
CA ARG A 81 3.14 -8.18 -5.40
C ARG A 81 3.93 -7.12 -4.63
N LEU A 82 3.42 -6.60 -3.52
CA LEU A 82 4.15 -5.66 -2.68
C LEU A 82 5.08 -6.43 -1.73
N LEU A 83 4.51 -7.35 -0.96
CA LEU A 83 5.20 -7.98 0.18
C LEU A 83 6.09 -9.18 -0.20
N GLY A 84 5.87 -9.80 -1.36
CA GLY A 84 6.52 -11.05 -1.74
C GLY A 84 5.87 -12.26 -1.07
N ALA A 85 5.58 -13.31 -1.85
CA ALA A 85 4.91 -14.52 -1.35
C ALA A 85 5.68 -15.27 -0.25
N GLY A 86 7.00 -15.09 -0.20
CA GLY A 86 7.88 -15.73 0.79
C GLY A 86 8.24 -14.85 1.98
N PHE A 87 7.49 -13.78 2.26
CA PHE A 87 7.74 -12.93 3.42
C PHE A 87 7.63 -13.74 4.71
N ASP A 88 8.67 -13.68 5.54
CA ASP A 88 8.86 -14.47 6.75
C ASP A 88 9.00 -13.62 8.03
N GLY A 89 8.80 -12.30 7.91
CA GLY A 89 8.76 -11.36 9.03
C GLY A 89 7.41 -11.29 9.75
N PHE A 90 7.26 -10.29 10.63
CA PHE A 90 5.99 -9.99 11.28
C PHE A 90 5.05 -9.25 10.34
N LEU A 91 3.96 -9.90 9.96
CA LEU A 91 2.91 -9.32 9.14
C LEU A 91 1.79 -8.80 10.04
N VAL A 92 1.70 -7.47 10.18
CA VAL A 92 0.62 -6.80 10.89
C VAL A 92 -0.51 -6.49 9.91
N HIS A 93 -1.74 -6.92 10.19
CA HIS A 93 -2.88 -6.65 9.32
C HIS A 93 -4.19 -6.57 10.11
N ASP A 94 -5.26 -6.13 9.46
CA ASP A 94 -6.58 -5.97 10.08
C ASP A 94 -7.29 -7.32 10.36
N GLY A 95 -6.71 -8.46 9.98
CA GLY A 95 -7.35 -9.78 10.12
C GLY A 95 -8.17 -10.22 8.90
N TRP A 96 -8.02 -9.57 7.74
CA TRP A 96 -8.59 -10.08 6.49
C TRP A 96 -7.94 -11.41 6.07
N HIS A 97 -8.76 -12.44 5.80
CA HIS A 97 -8.32 -13.84 5.61
C HIS A 97 -7.33 -14.08 4.44
N ILE A 98 -7.20 -13.17 3.47
CA ILE A 98 -6.25 -13.35 2.37
C ILE A 98 -4.81 -13.36 2.88
N TYR A 99 -4.55 -12.71 4.01
CA TYR A 99 -3.22 -12.64 4.60
C TYR A 99 -2.77 -14.00 5.14
N ASP A 100 -3.69 -14.89 5.51
CA ASP A 100 -3.38 -16.24 5.99
C ASP A 100 -2.63 -17.10 4.95
N GLN A 101 -2.59 -16.66 3.69
CA GLN A 101 -1.80 -17.28 2.63
C GLN A 101 -0.30 -16.96 2.70
N PHE A 102 0.14 -15.97 3.50
CA PHE A 102 1.56 -15.72 3.80
C PHE A 102 2.06 -16.69 4.87
N THR A 103 2.11 -17.98 4.55
CA THR A 103 2.33 -19.06 5.52
C THR A 103 3.69 -19.04 6.23
N ALA A 104 4.66 -18.31 5.70
CA ALA A 104 5.97 -18.13 6.33
C ALA A 104 6.00 -16.97 7.34
N ALA A 105 5.01 -16.08 7.32
CA ALA A 105 4.98 -14.89 8.14
C ALA A 105 4.48 -15.17 9.56
N PHE A 106 4.93 -14.34 10.51
CA PHE A 106 4.35 -14.27 11.84
C PHE A 106 3.19 -13.27 11.83
N HIS A 107 1.98 -13.75 12.07
CA HIS A 107 0.77 -12.91 11.99
C HIS A 107 0.52 -12.15 13.29
N GLN A 108 0.33 -10.83 13.17
CA GLN A 108 -0.13 -9.98 14.25
C GLN A 108 -1.38 -9.20 13.80
N THR A 109 -2.45 -9.27 14.60
CA THR A 109 -3.59 -8.41 14.33
C THR A 109 -3.29 -6.97 14.75
N CYS A 110 -3.62 -6.00 13.89
CA CYS A 110 -3.48 -4.59 14.17
C CYS A 110 -4.34 -4.20 15.39
N THR A 111 -3.69 -3.73 16.45
CA THR A 111 -4.35 -3.37 17.72
C THR A 111 -5.34 -2.23 17.53
N ARG A 112 -5.06 -1.27 16.64
CA ARG A 112 -5.99 -0.17 16.32
C ARG A 112 -7.29 -0.70 15.70
N HIS A 113 -7.20 -1.64 14.77
CA HIS A 113 -8.37 -2.28 14.19
C HIS A 113 -9.16 -3.10 15.22
N LEU A 114 -8.47 -3.83 16.11
CA LEU A 114 -9.11 -4.54 17.21
C LEU A 114 -9.86 -3.61 18.16
N ILE A 115 -9.22 -2.52 18.60
CA ILE A 115 -9.84 -1.52 19.47
C ILE A 115 -11.05 -0.90 18.79
N ASN A 116 -10.94 -0.52 17.52
CA ASN A 116 -12.05 0.08 16.78
C ASN A 116 -13.25 -0.89 16.66
N ARG A 117 -13.02 -2.18 16.38
CA ARG A 117 -14.09 -3.20 16.33
C ARG A 117 -14.71 -3.49 17.70
N ALA A 118 -13.93 -3.47 18.77
CA ALA A 118 -14.44 -3.64 20.12
C ALA A 118 -15.23 -2.41 20.60
N ALA A 119 -14.76 -1.21 20.29
CA ALA A 119 -15.38 0.06 20.67
C ALA A 119 -16.67 0.36 19.87
N THR A 120 -16.82 -0.18 18.67
CA THR A 120 -18.04 -0.04 17.86
C THR A 120 -19.15 -1.01 18.26
N LYS A 121 -18.91 -1.91 19.24
CA LYS A 121 -19.94 -2.75 19.85
C LYS A 121 -20.51 -2.09 21.12
N CYS A 122 -21.19 -0.96 20.95
CA CYS A 122 -22.31 -0.63 21.82
C CYS A 122 -23.55 -1.21 21.14
N TRP A 123 -24.00 -2.38 21.62
CA TRP A 123 -25.30 -3.03 21.37
C TRP A 123 -25.98 -2.79 20.01
#